data_AF-R6C0D6-F1
#
_entry.id   AF-R6C0D6-F1
#
_cell.length_a   1.000
_cell.length_b   1.000
_cell.length_c   1.000
_cell.angle_alpha   90.00
_cell.angle_beta   90.00
_cell.angle_gamma   90.00
#
_symmetry.space_group_name_H-M   'P 1'
#
loop_
_entity.id
_entity.type
_entity.pdbx_description
1 polymer ?
#
loop_
_entity_poly.entity_id
_entity_poly.type
_entity_poly.pdbx_seq_one_letter_code
_entity_poly.pdbx_strand_id
1 'polypeptide(L)'
;MTKLKFENNKIYSTSNLSERTDVFEIVEKIPQGFFVWNIGENMGTHEYIPVCQDLHPEDKTNFEINIATLKAVKVTPDEWKKLNKAAAWGIGNLTQAEKALKSKRRGYTSDRKRAAAELTLDIFRRICK
;
A
#
# COMPACT_ATOMS: atom_id res chain seq x y z
N MET A 1 16.31 -11.56 -6.76
CA MET A 1 15.51 -11.75 -5.54
C MET A 1 15.98 -10.75 -4.50
N THR A 2 15.12 -9.78 -4.16
CA THR A 2 15.32 -8.83 -3.06
C THR A 2 15.71 -9.57 -1.79
N LYS A 3 16.70 -9.05 -1.05
CA LYS A 3 17.11 -9.65 0.22
C LYS A 3 16.23 -9.11 1.33
N LEU A 4 15.57 -10.02 2.05
CA LEU A 4 14.74 -9.71 3.21
C LEU A 4 15.40 -10.16 4.51
N LYS A 5 15.41 -9.26 5.50
CA LYS A 5 15.78 -9.58 6.89
C LYS A 5 14.65 -9.12 7.82
N PHE A 6 14.24 -9.99 8.74
CA PHE A 6 13.26 -9.68 9.77
C PHE A 6 13.97 -9.60 11.12
N GLU A 7 13.89 -8.45 11.79
CA GLU A 7 14.57 -8.22 13.06
C GLU A 7 13.89 -7.08 13.83
N ASN A 8 13.71 -7.23 15.14
CA ASN A 8 13.18 -6.19 16.03
C ASN A 8 11.90 -5.51 15.51
N ASN A 9 10.91 -6.32 15.08
CA ASN A 9 9.64 -5.86 14.53
C ASN A 9 9.79 -4.99 13.25
N LYS A 10 10.86 -5.19 12.49
CA LYS A 10 11.12 -4.50 11.23
C LYS A 10 11.46 -5.47 10.11
N ILE A 11 11.13 -5.06 8.88
CA ILE A 11 11.53 -5.71 7.64
C ILE A 11 12.57 -4.82 6.96
N TYR A 12 13.75 -5.37 6.72
CA TYR A 12 14.79 -4.73 5.92
C TYR A 12 14.72 -5.33 4.51
N SER A 13 14.38 -4.49 3.53
CA SER A 13 14.28 -4.87 2.14
C SER A 13 15.41 -4.22 1.35
N THR A 14 16.36 -5.02 0.90
CA THR A 14 17.50 -4.51 0.11
C THR A 14 17.30 -4.86 -1.35
N SER A 15 17.24 -3.82 -2.18
CA SER A 15 17.14 -3.94 -3.63
C SER A 15 18.35 -4.68 -4.20
N ASN A 16 18.15 -5.43 -5.28
CA ASN A 16 19.27 -6.02 -6.03
C ASN A 16 19.83 -5.08 -7.10
N LEU A 17 19.08 -4.03 -7.44
CA LEU A 17 19.42 -3.07 -8.49
C LEU A 17 20.10 -1.81 -7.94
N SER A 18 20.03 -1.61 -6.63
CA SER A 18 20.64 -0.50 -5.91
C SER A 18 21.07 -0.94 -4.52
N GLU A 19 22.06 -0.28 -3.93
CA GLU A 19 22.47 -0.49 -2.53
C GLU A 19 21.47 0.08 -1.52
N ARG A 20 20.24 0.41 -1.98
CA ARG A 20 19.20 0.97 -1.13
C ARG A 20 18.56 -0.13 -0.28
N THR A 21 18.54 0.09 1.02
CA THR A 21 17.77 -0.70 1.99
C THR A 21 16.62 0.13 2.52
N ASP A 22 15.39 -0.30 2.22
CA ASP A 22 14.19 0.25 2.82
C ASP A 22 13.87 -0.51 4.12
N VAL A 23 13.53 0.22 5.18
CA VAL A 23 13.25 -0.34 6.51
C VAL A 23 11.80 -0.09 6.86
N PHE A 24 11.02 -1.16 6.96
CA PHE A 24 9.59 -1.11 7.26
C PHE A 24 9.34 -1.52 8.70
N GLU A 25 8.64 -0.68 9.47
CA GLU A 25 8.10 -1.06 10.76
C GLU A 25 6.87 -1.97 10.59
N ILE A 26 6.85 -3.13 11.23
CA ILE A 26 5.71 -4.04 11.19
C ILE A 26 4.63 -3.52 12.14
N VAL A 27 3.44 -3.26 11.63
CA VAL A 27 2.30 -2.78 12.41
C VAL A 27 1.10 -3.69 12.21
N GLU A 28 0.28 -3.83 13.25
CA GLU A 28 -0.94 -4.65 13.19
C GLU A 28 -1.99 -4.04 12.25
N LYS A 29 -2.10 -2.71 12.25
CA LYS A 29 -3.04 -1.94 11.43
C LYS A 29 -2.37 -0.73 10.81
N ILE A 30 -2.76 -0.41 9.58
CA ILE A 30 -2.41 0.79 8.82
C ILE A 30 -2.89 2.02 9.60
N PRO A 31 -1.97 2.92 10.02
CA PRO A 31 -2.34 4.15 10.71
C PRO A 31 -3.06 5.14 9.77
N GLN A 32 -3.80 6.08 10.34
CA GLN A 32 -4.40 7.16 9.57
C GLN A 32 -3.34 7.96 8.80
N GLY A 33 -3.65 8.34 7.57
CA GLY A 33 -2.73 9.07 6.69
C GLY A 33 -1.73 8.20 5.94
N PHE A 34 -1.75 6.87 6.13
CA PHE A 34 -0.98 5.92 5.34
C PHE A 34 -1.79 5.33 4.18
N PHE A 35 -1.09 4.85 3.16
CA PHE A 35 -1.66 4.11 2.05
C PHE A 35 -0.69 3.05 1.54
N VAL A 36 -1.22 2.05 0.82
CA VAL A 36 -0.44 0.99 0.18
C VAL A 36 0.50 1.59 -0.87
N TRP A 37 1.80 1.34 -0.68
CA TRP A 37 2.82 1.74 -1.64
C TRP A 37 2.91 0.68 -2.75
N ASN A 38 2.54 1.06 -3.98
CA ASN A 38 2.53 0.15 -5.12
C ASN A 38 3.95 -0.14 -5.66
N ILE A 39 4.75 -0.87 -4.89
CA ILE A 39 6.09 -1.35 -5.30
C ILE A 39 6.08 -2.81 -5.77
N GLY A 40 4.94 -3.49 -5.66
CA GLY A 40 4.75 -4.87 -6.13
C GLY A 40 5.84 -5.83 -5.62
N GLU A 41 6.39 -6.60 -6.54
CA GLU A 41 7.41 -7.63 -6.25
C GLU A 41 8.71 -7.06 -5.67
N ASN A 42 8.96 -5.74 -5.78
CA ASN A 42 10.17 -5.13 -5.21
C ASN A 42 10.21 -5.23 -3.68
N MET A 43 9.07 -5.37 -3.01
CA MET A 43 9.02 -5.65 -1.57
C MET A 43 9.63 -7.02 -1.23
N GLY A 44 9.60 -7.99 -2.16
CA GLY A 44 10.20 -9.31 -1.96
C GLY A 44 9.36 -10.31 -1.14
N THR A 45 8.15 -9.96 -0.73
CA THR A 45 7.22 -10.86 -0.03
C THR A 45 5.76 -10.57 -0.38
N HIS A 46 4.91 -11.59 -0.33
CA HIS A 46 3.45 -11.49 -0.46
C HIS A 46 2.71 -11.65 0.89
N GLU A 47 3.45 -11.79 1.99
CA GLU A 47 2.89 -11.93 3.34
C GLU A 47 2.74 -10.58 4.05
N TYR A 48 3.30 -9.52 3.48
CA TYR A 48 3.24 -8.17 3.98
C TYR A 48 2.96 -7.20 2.85
N ILE A 49 2.07 -6.23 3.10
CA ILE A 49 1.83 -5.12 2.19
C ILE A 49 2.57 -3.87 2.71
N PRO A 50 3.43 -3.23 1.89
CA PRO A 50 4.12 -2.02 2.29
C PRO A 50 3.16 -0.83 2.25
N VAL A 51 3.28 0.05 3.24
CA VAL A 51 2.51 1.29 3.33
C VAL A 51 3.42 2.47 3.65
N CYS A 52 3.06 3.63 3.11
CA CYS A 52 3.80 4.88 3.28
C CYS A 52 2.84 6.06 3.45
N GLN A 53 3.43 7.23 3.72
CA GLN A 53 2.75 8.52 3.65
C GLN A 53 3.31 9.30 2.46
N ASP A 54 2.55 10.28 1.98
CA ASP A 54 3.08 11.30 1.09
C ASP A 54 4.10 12.14 1.85
N LEU A 55 5.18 12.54 1.17
CA LEU A 55 6.17 13.47 1.75
C LEU A 55 5.59 14.89 1.87
N HIS A 56 4.76 15.26 0.89
CA HIS A 56 4.12 16.58 0.77
C HIS A 56 2.61 16.44 0.55
N PRO A 57 1.83 16.07 1.59
CA PRO A 57 0.39 15.80 1.46
C PRO A 57 -0.45 16.99 0.98
N GLU A 58 0.06 18.21 1.13
CA GLU A 58 -0.53 19.45 0.64
C GLU A 58 -0.39 19.65 -0.87
N ASP A 59 0.64 19.06 -1.49
CA ASP A 59 0.92 19.20 -2.92
C ASP A 59 0.44 17.98 -3.69
N LYS A 60 -0.70 18.14 -4.38
CA LYS A 60 -1.33 17.07 -5.18
C LYS A 60 -0.56 16.72 -6.45
N THR A 61 0.47 17.48 -6.81
CA THR A 61 1.35 17.21 -7.95
C THR A 61 2.67 16.57 -7.53
N ASN A 62 2.93 16.50 -6.22
CA ASN A 62 4.05 15.79 -5.65
C ASN A 62 3.64 14.35 -5.31
N PHE A 63 4.42 13.39 -5.79
CA PHE A 63 4.18 11.96 -5.58
C PHE A 63 5.31 11.29 -4.79
N GLU A 64 6.18 12.10 -4.17
CA GLU A 64 7.25 11.61 -3.32
C GLU A 64 6.66 11.01 -2.04
N ILE A 65 7.21 9.86 -1.66
CA ILE A 65 6.80 9.15 -0.45
C ILE A 65 7.75 9.44 0.70
N ASN A 66 7.22 9.47 1.92
CA ASN A 66 8.02 9.63 3.11
C ASN A 66 8.72 8.31 3.51
N ILE A 67 9.96 8.14 3.04
CA ILE A 67 10.78 6.95 3.28
C ILE A 67 11.11 6.71 4.77
N ALA A 68 11.05 7.75 5.61
CA ALA A 68 11.32 7.61 7.05
C ALA A 68 10.16 6.97 7.83
N THR A 69 8.98 6.90 7.21
CA THR A 69 7.74 6.44 7.87
C THR A 69 7.29 5.05 7.45
N LEU A 70 8.04 4.38 6.58
CA LEU A 70 7.67 3.10 5.96
C LEU A 70 7.21 2.07 6.98
N LYS A 71 6.07 1.44 6.67
CA LYS A 71 5.44 0.40 7.49
C LYS A 71 5.03 -0.78 6.63
N ALA A 72 4.82 -1.92 7.29
CA ALA A 72 4.34 -3.13 6.67
C ALA A 72 3.22 -3.74 7.52
N VAL A 73 2.14 -4.19 6.87
CA VAL A 73 1.03 -4.89 7.54
C VAL A 73 0.92 -6.30 7.01
N LYS A 74 0.72 -7.25 7.92
CA LYS A 74 0.61 -8.67 7.59
C LYS A 74 -0.70 -8.94 6.84
N VAL A 75 -0.60 -9.63 5.71
CA VAL A 75 -1.72 -9.99 4.84
C VAL A 75 -1.52 -11.40 4.31
N THR A 76 -2.58 -12.02 3.80
CA THR A 76 -2.43 -13.25 3.03
C THR A 76 -1.94 -12.96 1.61
N PRO A 77 -1.30 -13.92 0.92
CA PRO A 77 -0.87 -13.71 -0.47
C PRO A 77 -2.01 -13.35 -1.44
N ASP A 78 -3.23 -13.81 -1.19
CA ASP A 78 -4.41 -13.43 -1.99
C ASP A 78 -4.82 -11.97 -1.75
N GLU A 79 -4.87 -11.55 -0.49
CA GLU A 79 -5.12 -10.15 -0.13
C GLU A 79 -4.04 -9.22 -0.67
N TRP A 80 -2.77 -9.64 -0.60
CA TRP A 80 -1.65 -8.89 -1.19
C TRP A 80 -1.87 -8.63 -2.68
N LYS A 81 -2.26 -9.65 -3.46
CA LYS A 81 -2.54 -9.49 -4.91
C LYS A 81 -3.65 -8.49 -5.16
N LYS A 82 -4.73 -8.55 -4.37
CA LYS A 82 -5.87 -7.63 -4.48
C LYS A 82 -5.46 -6.19 -4.16
N LEU A 83 -4.76 -5.99 -3.04
CA LEU A 83 -4.30 -4.68 -2.58
C LEU A 83 -3.28 -4.06 -3.54
N ASN A 84 -2.28 -4.83 -3.98
CA ASN A 84 -1.27 -4.36 -4.93
C ASN A 84 -1.91 -3.91 -6.24
N LYS A 85 -2.84 -4.70 -6.78
CA LYS A 85 -3.59 -4.34 -7.99
C LYS A 85 -4.46 -3.10 -7.77
N ALA A 86 -5.12 -2.97 -6.61
CA ALA A 86 -5.95 -1.81 -6.30
C ALA A 86 -5.13 -0.52 -6.15
N ALA A 87 -3.95 -0.61 -5.54
CA ALA A 87 -3.02 0.51 -5.38
C ALA A 87 -2.57 1.08 -6.74
N ALA A 88 -2.39 0.23 -7.76
CA ALA A 88 -2.11 0.67 -9.13
C ALA A 88 -3.23 1.55 -9.75
N TRP A 89 -4.46 1.47 -9.24
CA TRP A 89 -5.59 2.33 -9.62
C TRP A 89 -5.79 3.53 -8.67
N GLY A 90 -4.87 3.73 -7.71
CA GLY A 90 -4.98 4.78 -6.69
C GLY A 90 -5.99 4.46 -5.59
N ILE A 91 -6.21 3.17 -5.30
CA ILE A 91 -6.98 2.69 -4.16
C ILE A 91 -6.00 2.02 -3.19
N GLY A 92 -5.41 2.84 -2.32
CA GLY A 92 -4.38 2.42 -1.37
C GLY A 92 -4.80 2.47 0.10
N ASN A 93 -5.98 3.00 0.43
CA ASN A 93 -6.51 2.98 1.80
C ASN A 93 -8.04 2.97 1.83
N LEU A 94 -8.57 2.84 3.05
CA LEU A 94 -10.02 2.76 3.30
C LEU A 94 -10.76 4.00 2.78
N THR A 95 -10.26 5.20 3.06
CA THR A 95 -10.88 6.47 2.62
C THR A 95 -10.99 6.56 1.10
N GLN A 96 -9.94 6.15 0.38
CA GLN A 96 -9.92 6.12 -1.09
C GLN A 96 -10.89 5.08 -1.65
N ALA A 97 -10.96 3.89 -1.04
CA ALA A 97 -11.91 2.86 -1.43
C ALA A 97 -13.35 3.34 -1.26
N GLU A 98 -13.71 3.87 -0.08
CA GLU A 98 -15.05 4.40 0.18
C GLU A 98 -15.43 5.55 -0.76
N LYS A 99 -14.49 6.46 -1.02
CA LYS A 99 -14.70 7.57 -1.96
C LYS A 99 -14.95 7.07 -3.38
N ALA A 100 -14.23 6.04 -3.83
CA ALA A 100 -14.43 5.44 -5.14
C ALA A 100 -15.82 4.79 -5.25
N LEU A 101 -16.28 4.09 -4.22
CA LEU A 101 -17.61 3.48 -4.17
C LEU A 101 -18.74 4.51 -4.20
N LYS A 102 -18.59 5.64 -3.50
CA LYS A 102 -19.55 6.75 -3.50
C LYS A 102 -19.61 7.52 -4.83
N SER A 103 -18.61 7.37 -5.69
CA SER A 103 -18.53 8.11 -6.96
C SER A 103 -19.58 7.64 -7.96
N LYS A 104 -20.44 8.57 -8.40
CA LYS A 104 -21.45 8.35 -9.45
C LYS A 104 -20.89 8.50 -10.88
N ARG A 105 -19.64 8.97 -11.04
CA ARG A 105 -19.01 9.14 -12.35
C ARG A 105 -18.90 7.79 -13.08
N ARG A 106 -19.20 7.80 -14.38
CA ARG A 106 -19.08 6.65 -15.27
C ARG A 106 -17.94 6.86 -16.26
N GLY A 107 -17.33 5.76 -16.69
CA GLY A 107 -16.17 5.76 -17.58
C GLY A 107 -15.13 4.75 -17.11
N TYR A 108 -14.31 4.30 -18.05
CA TYR A 108 -13.34 3.21 -17.87
C TYR A 108 -12.55 3.32 -16.55
N THR A 109 -11.91 4.46 -16.31
CA THR A 109 -11.08 4.66 -15.11
C THR A 109 -11.91 4.68 -13.83
N SER A 110 -13.07 5.35 -13.81
CA SER A 110 -13.95 5.37 -12.63
C SER A 110 -14.51 4.00 -12.31
N ASP A 111 -14.89 3.22 -13.34
CA ASP A 111 -15.44 1.89 -13.15
C ASP A 111 -14.37 0.89 -12.67
N ARG A 112 -13.13 0.98 -13.19
CA ARG A 112 -11.97 0.22 -12.68
C ARG A 112 -11.64 0.54 -11.23
N LYS A 113 -11.64 1.82 -10.85
CA LYS A 113 -11.42 2.24 -9.45
C LYS A 113 -12.51 1.70 -8.53
N ARG A 114 -13.77 1.72 -8.96
CA ARG A 114 -14.89 1.18 -8.18
C ARG A 114 -14.75 -0.33 -7.98
N ALA A 115 -14.48 -1.09 -9.05
CA ALA A 115 -14.26 -2.52 -8.95
C ALA A 115 -13.05 -2.88 -8.06
N ALA A 116 -11.97 -2.11 -8.13
CA ALA A 116 -10.82 -2.28 -7.23
C ALA A 116 -11.18 -2.01 -5.76
N ALA A 117 -12.00 -0.98 -5.50
CA ALA A 117 -12.48 -0.67 -4.17
C ALA A 117 -13.41 -1.75 -3.61
N GLU A 118 -14.33 -2.29 -4.42
CA GLU A 118 -15.22 -3.39 -4.01
C GLU A 118 -14.44 -4.62 -3.55
N LEU A 119 -13.38 -4.98 -4.27
CA LEU A 119 -12.55 -6.16 -3.96
C LEU A 119 -11.70 -6.00 -2.69
N THR A 120 -11.44 -4.77 -2.25
CA THR A 120 -10.48 -4.48 -1.17
C THR A 120 -11.11 -3.84 0.06
N LEU A 121 -12.38 -3.44 0.00
CA LEU A 121 -13.05 -2.73 1.09
C LEU A 121 -12.97 -3.46 2.43
N ASP A 122 -13.33 -4.75 2.45
CA ASP A 122 -13.36 -5.52 3.70
C ASP A 122 -11.96 -5.82 4.23
N ILE A 123 -10.98 -5.97 3.32
CA ILE A 123 -9.57 -6.07 3.70
C ILE A 123 -9.15 -4.79 4.40
N PHE A 124 -9.41 -3.62 3.78
CA PHE A 124 -9.09 -2.32 4.38
C PHE A 124 -9.80 -2.08 5.70
N ARG A 125 -11.07 -2.47 5.87
CA ARG A 125 -11.76 -2.38 7.17
C ARG A 125 -11.09 -3.19 8.27
N ARG A 126 -10.51 -4.35 7.93
CA ARG A 126 -9.78 -5.20 8.87
C ARG A 126 -8.42 -4.59 9.23
N ILE A 127 -7.68 -4.13 8.22
CA ILE A 127 -6.27 -3.75 8.37
C ILE A 127 -6.04 -2.26 8.61
N CYS A 128 -7.03 -1.38 8.45
CA CYS A 128 -6.89 0.05 8.77
C CYS A 128 -7.38 0.35 10.20
N LYS A 129 -6.82 1.40 10.81
CA LYS A 129 -7.36 2.03 12.02
C LYS A 129 -8.53 2.95 11.71
#